data_AF-G9ZG86-F1
#
_entry.id   AF-G9ZG86-F1
#
_cell.length_a   1.000
_cell.length_b   1.000
_cell.length_c   1.000
_cell.angle_alpha   90.00
_cell.angle_beta   90.00
_cell.angle_gamma   90.00
#
_symmetry.space_group_name_H-M   'P 1'
#
loop_
_entity.id
_entity.type
_entity.pdbx_description
1 polymer ?
#
loop_
_entity_poly.entity_id
_entity_poly.type
_entity_poly.pdbx_seq_one_letter_code
_entity_poly.pdbx_strand_id
1 'polypeptide(L)'
;NPLEFGMVCVVAKFILCYVFQWVLFFCRVRRPSAEKIGKRWKGVARRMVNGEKLKRTRNFDTKREALAWARAEEERLEVGIDFSALDALPFSYLIRRYLDEVTPLKKSAHNERLHLNRFLADYPHLARKPVSKFGRQDVVAWKEHRSGCVSPATVTREWNNLSAIFSYAQKDWGLPLPENPFHMVRRPKGAAPRNQRISAEAAQAIVEALGYDGQKPPKQQREKVAWAFLFAIETAMRCGEICKLTAEDVRDGIAHLRDTKNGDDRFVPLSPEARRLLALVGLPLGVTPARVDALFRKYRPAELAHIRFHDTRHEALSRMAQKVHNPMTLAKISGHKDVKILLNTYYNPQGEDLAGLLD
;
A
#
# COMPACT_ATOMS: atom_id res chain seq x y z
N ASN A 1 8.28 -35.40 11.78
CA ASN A 1 6.87 -35.70 11.56
C ASN A 1 6.73 -36.31 10.15
N PRO A 2 6.37 -37.59 9.99
CA PRO A 2 6.47 -38.29 8.69
C PRO A 2 5.51 -37.78 7.60
N LEU A 3 4.65 -36.82 7.93
CA LEU A 3 3.65 -36.25 7.02
C LEU A 3 4.14 -35.08 6.17
N GLU A 4 5.31 -34.48 6.45
CA GLU A 4 5.82 -33.34 5.66
C GLU A 4 6.74 -33.75 4.48
N PHE A 5 7.34 -34.93 4.51
CA PHE A 5 8.21 -35.41 3.41
C PHE A 5 7.41 -35.98 2.22
N GLY A 6 6.18 -36.45 2.44
CA GLY A 6 5.33 -37.02 1.40
C GLY A 6 4.83 -35.99 0.37
N MET A 7 4.63 -34.74 0.78
CA MET A 7 4.02 -33.71 -0.08
C MET A 7 5.04 -33.05 -1.02
N VAL A 8 6.30 -32.94 -0.61
CA VAL A 8 7.39 -32.39 -1.44
C VAL A 8 7.79 -33.35 -2.57
N CYS A 9 7.70 -34.67 -2.35
CA CYS A 9 7.98 -35.67 -3.39
C CYS A 9 6.89 -35.78 -4.47
N VAL A 10 5.63 -35.45 -4.17
CA VAL A 10 4.53 -35.50 -5.15
C VAL A 10 4.60 -34.31 -6.12
N VAL A 11 4.98 -33.12 -5.63
CA VAL A 11 5.12 -31.92 -6.48
C VAL A 11 6.35 -32.02 -7.38
N ALA A 12 7.47 -32.57 -6.90
CA ALA A 12 8.68 -32.74 -7.70
C ALA A 12 8.52 -33.80 -8.84
N LYS A 13 7.77 -34.88 -8.61
CA LYS A 13 7.44 -35.88 -9.65
C LYS A 13 6.50 -35.33 -10.73
N PHE A 14 5.62 -34.39 -10.39
CA PHE A 14 4.74 -33.72 -11.35
C PHE A 14 5.50 -32.79 -12.31
N ILE A 15 6.55 -32.11 -11.83
CA ILE A 15 7.32 -31.15 -12.62
C ILE A 15 8.26 -31.85 -13.61
N LEU A 16 8.89 -32.97 -13.22
CA LEU A 16 9.83 -33.68 -14.11
C LEU A 16 9.16 -34.47 -15.24
N CYS A 17 7.95 -34.98 -15.02
CA CYS A 17 7.23 -35.76 -16.05
C CYS A 17 6.65 -34.86 -17.16
N TYR A 18 6.38 -33.58 -16.86
CA TYR A 18 5.83 -32.60 -17.81
C TYR A 18 6.85 -32.10 -18.84
N VAL A 19 8.14 -32.07 -18.53
CA VAL A 19 9.16 -31.48 -19.42
C VAL A 19 9.56 -32.44 -20.55
N PHE A 20 9.48 -33.75 -20.34
CA PHE A 20 9.98 -34.74 -21.33
C PHE A 20 8.96 -35.20 -22.37
N GLN A 21 7.66 -34.98 -22.15
CA GLN A 21 6.59 -35.48 -23.02
C GLN A 21 6.19 -34.48 -24.13
N TRP A 22 6.82 -33.31 -24.17
CA TRP A 22 6.47 -32.20 -25.07
C TRP A 22 7.02 -32.32 -26.51
N VAL A 23 8.01 -33.19 -26.77
CA VAL A 23 8.76 -33.13 -28.05
C VAL A 23 8.23 -34.07 -29.14
N LEU A 24 7.38 -35.07 -28.85
CA LEU A 24 7.11 -36.15 -29.81
C LEU A 24 5.64 -36.50 -30.14
N PHE A 25 4.65 -35.66 -29.86
CA PHE A 25 3.26 -35.96 -30.22
C PHE A 25 2.59 -34.91 -31.12
N PHE A 26 3.24 -34.61 -32.24
CA PHE A 26 2.58 -34.02 -33.40
C PHE A 26 1.60 -35.04 -34.01
N CYS A 27 0.35 -35.07 -33.52
CA CYS A 27 -0.71 -35.85 -34.16
C CYS A 27 -2.08 -35.14 -34.14
N ARG A 28 -2.32 -34.34 -35.19
CA ARG A 28 -3.62 -34.12 -35.85
C ARG A 28 -4.79 -33.65 -34.97
N VAL A 29 -4.64 -32.52 -34.29
CA VAL A 29 -5.79 -31.79 -33.69
C VAL A 29 -6.46 -30.93 -34.78
N ARG A 30 -7.77 -31.11 -35.00
CA ARG A 30 -8.56 -30.30 -35.94
C ARG A 30 -8.58 -28.83 -35.48
N ARG A 31 -8.39 -27.88 -36.41
CA ARG A 31 -8.41 -26.42 -36.16
C ARG A 31 -9.75 -25.93 -35.54
N PRO A 32 -9.75 -24.81 -34.81
CA PRO A 32 -10.96 -24.22 -34.23
C PRO A 32 -11.98 -23.91 -35.32
N SER A 33 -13.24 -24.24 -35.08
CA SER A 33 -14.29 -24.17 -36.11
C SER A 33 -15.51 -23.38 -35.65
N ALA A 34 -16.10 -22.62 -36.57
CA ALA A 34 -17.41 -22.01 -36.41
C ALA A 34 -18.38 -22.64 -37.41
N GLU A 35 -19.48 -23.19 -36.90
CA GLU A 35 -20.53 -23.88 -37.66
C GLU A 35 -21.79 -22.99 -37.70
N LYS A 36 -22.43 -22.82 -38.87
CA LYS A 36 -23.64 -21.98 -39.00
C LYS A 36 -24.86 -22.78 -38.56
N ILE A 37 -25.67 -22.23 -37.66
CA ILE A 37 -26.93 -22.84 -37.19
C ILE A 37 -28.07 -21.81 -37.33
N GLY A 38 -28.87 -21.95 -38.39
CA GLY A 38 -29.92 -21.00 -38.71
C GLY A 38 -29.37 -19.57 -38.90
N LYS A 39 -29.87 -18.62 -38.10
CA LYS A 39 -29.39 -17.22 -38.07
C LYS A 39 -28.18 -16.98 -37.15
N ARG A 40 -27.69 -18.00 -36.43
CA ARG A 40 -26.60 -17.88 -35.45
C ARG A 40 -25.38 -18.70 -35.86
N TRP A 41 -24.27 -18.50 -35.14
CA TRP A 41 -23.02 -19.21 -35.32
C TRP A 41 -22.65 -19.97 -34.06
N LYS A 42 -22.33 -21.25 -34.19
CA LYS A 42 -21.84 -22.08 -33.09
C LYS A 42 -20.32 -22.17 -33.17
N GLY A 43 -19.64 -21.59 -32.19
CA GLY A 43 -18.23 -21.85 -31.97
C GLY A 43 -18.04 -23.24 -31.40
N VAL A 44 -17.06 -23.99 -31.90
CA VAL A 44 -16.71 -25.33 -31.42
C VAL A 44 -15.22 -25.39 -31.15
N ALA A 45 -14.86 -25.58 -29.88
CA ALA A 45 -13.50 -25.79 -29.40
C ALA A 45 -13.28 -27.28 -29.12
N ARG A 46 -12.22 -27.86 -29.68
CA ARG A 46 -11.87 -29.29 -29.51
C ARG A 46 -10.40 -29.42 -29.12
N ARG A 47 -10.10 -30.14 -28.04
CA ARG A 47 -8.72 -30.41 -27.64
C ARG A 47 -8.60 -31.81 -27.03
N MET A 48 -7.41 -32.39 -27.10
CA MET A 48 -7.05 -33.59 -26.37
C MET A 48 -6.23 -33.18 -25.15
N VAL A 49 -6.66 -33.53 -23.94
CA VAL A 49 -5.99 -33.20 -22.68
C VAL A 49 -5.88 -34.50 -21.88
N ASN A 50 -4.68 -34.90 -21.46
CA ASN A 50 -4.42 -36.14 -20.72
C ASN A 50 -5.04 -37.40 -21.36
N GLY A 51 -5.08 -37.48 -22.69
CA GLY A 51 -5.66 -38.60 -23.44
C GLY A 51 -7.19 -38.54 -23.62
N GLU A 52 -7.88 -37.61 -22.97
CA GLU A 52 -9.32 -37.40 -23.12
C GLU A 52 -9.65 -36.35 -24.18
N LYS A 53 -10.73 -36.58 -24.95
CA LYS A 53 -11.21 -35.64 -25.97
C LYS A 53 -12.21 -34.67 -25.36
N LEU A 54 -11.79 -33.43 -25.12
CA LEU A 54 -12.66 -32.36 -24.64
C LEU A 54 -13.27 -31.59 -25.82
N LYS A 55 -14.58 -31.36 -25.74
CA LYS A 55 -15.35 -30.58 -26.72
C LYS A 55 -16.25 -29.58 -26.00
N ARG A 56 -16.09 -28.29 -26.30
CA ARG A 56 -16.95 -27.21 -25.80
C ARG A 56 -17.57 -26.46 -26.96
N THR A 57 -18.83 -26.03 -26.79
CA THR A 57 -19.56 -25.30 -27.84
C THR A 57 -20.40 -24.18 -27.28
N ARG A 58 -20.47 -23.05 -27.99
CA ARG A 58 -21.28 -21.88 -27.61
C ARG A 58 -21.81 -21.15 -28.84
N ASN A 59 -22.99 -20.54 -28.73
CA ASN A 59 -23.66 -19.83 -29.83
C ASN A 59 -23.41 -18.31 -29.78
N PHE A 60 -23.30 -17.69 -30.95
CA PHE A 60 -22.99 -16.29 -31.20
C PHE A 60 -23.81 -15.75 -32.37
N ASP A 61 -23.87 -14.43 -32.50
CA ASP A 61 -24.61 -13.79 -33.59
C ASP A 61 -23.72 -13.64 -34.84
N THR A 62 -22.40 -13.57 -34.67
CA THR A 62 -21.46 -13.46 -35.79
C THR A 62 -20.46 -14.62 -35.86
N LYS A 63 -20.02 -14.95 -37.08
CA LYS A 63 -18.96 -15.95 -37.34
C LYS A 63 -17.65 -15.58 -36.64
N ARG A 64 -17.33 -14.29 -36.63
CA ARG A 64 -16.08 -13.76 -36.07
C ARG A 64 -16.01 -13.98 -34.57
N GLU A 65 -17.07 -13.68 -33.83
CA GLU A 65 -17.17 -13.94 -32.39
C GLU A 65 -17.11 -15.43 -32.07
N ALA A 66 -17.82 -16.25 -32.84
CA ALA A 66 -17.79 -17.71 -32.69
C ALA A 66 -16.38 -18.28 -32.87
N LEU A 67 -15.62 -17.78 -33.85
CA LEU A 67 -14.26 -18.22 -34.12
C LEU A 67 -13.26 -17.69 -33.06
N ALA A 68 -13.40 -16.44 -32.64
CA ALA A 68 -12.56 -15.83 -31.60
C ALA A 68 -12.75 -16.53 -30.25
N TRP A 69 -14.00 -16.82 -29.89
CA TRP A 69 -14.31 -17.61 -28.69
C TRP A 69 -13.76 -19.04 -28.81
N ALA A 70 -13.93 -19.72 -29.95
CA ALA A 70 -13.43 -21.08 -30.12
C ALA A 70 -11.89 -21.15 -30.00
N ARG A 71 -11.17 -20.15 -30.51
CA ARG A 71 -9.70 -20.06 -30.35
C ARG A 71 -9.29 -19.85 -28.89
N ALA A 72 -9.88 -18.86 -28.22
CA ALA A 72 -9.59 -18.59 -26.80
C ALA A 72 -9.96 -19.78 -25.90
N GLU A 73 -11.02 -20.51 -26.24
CA GLU A 73 -11.44 -21.70 -25.51
C GLU A 73 -10.53 -22.91 -25.78
N GLU A 74 -10.03 -23.10 -27.00
CA GLU A 74 -9.01 -24.13 -27.29
C GLU A 74 -7.68 -23.86 -26.59
N GLU A 75 -7.29 -22.58 -26.45
CA GLU A 75 -6.14 -22.16 -25.66
C GLU A 75 -6.39 -22.42 -24.16
N ARG A 76 -7.59 -22.12 -23.63
CA ARG A 76 -7.96 -22.49 -22.25
C ARG A 76 -7.90 -23.99 -21.99
N LEU A 77 -8.34 -24.80 -22.97
CA LEU A 77 -8.27 -26.25 -22.88
C LEU A 77 -6.82 -26.76 -22.98
N GLU A 78 -5.94 -26.07 -23.69
CA GLU A 78 -4.51 -26.41 -23.84
C GLU A 78 -3.73 -26.27 -22.53
N VAL A 79 -4.05 -25.26 -21.71
CA VAL A 79 -3.36 -25.06 -20.42
C VAL A 79 -3.86 -26.01 -19.33
N GLY A 80 -4.90 -26.83 -19.58
CA GLY A 80 -5.40 -27.80 -18.61
C GLY A 80 -5.88 -27.16 -17.30
N ILE A 81 -6.18 -25.85 -17.30
CA ILE A 81 -6.59 -25.16 -16.08
C ILE A 81 -8.10 -25.36 -15.91
N ASP A 82 -8.45 -26.18 -14.93
CA ASP A 82 -9.83 -26.34 -14.51
C ASP A 82 -10.32 -25.08 -13.79
N PHE A 83 -11.14 -24.29 -14.48
CA PHE A 83 -11.80 -23.10 -13.91
C PHE A 83 -12.90 -23.46 -12.91
N SER A 84 -13.35 -24.72 -12.84
CA SER A 84 -14.33 -25.16 -11.83
C SER A 84 -13.77 -24.99 -10.41
N ALA A 85 -12.45 -25.10 -10.25
CA ALA A 85 -11.75 -24.81 -9.01
C ALA A 85 -11.97 -23.35 -8.56
N LEU A 86 -12.13 -22.38 -9.48
CA LEU A 86 -12.42 -20.99 -9.13
C LEU A 86 -13.88 -20.76 -8.71
N ASP A 87 -14.82 -21.55 -9.24
CA ASP A 87 -16.23 -21.50 -8.83
C ASP A 87 -16.43 -22.03 -7.40
N ALA A 88 -15.50 -22.87 -6.93
CA ALA A 88 -15.42 -23.33 -5.55
C ALA A 88 -14.53 -22.45 -4.65
N LEU A 89 -13.72 -21.54 -5.22
CA LEU A 89 -12.77 -20.73 -4.47
C LEU A 89 -13.40 -19.43 -3.97
N PRO A 90 -13.66 -19.26 -2.67
CA PRO A 90 -14.22 -18.02 -2.15
C PRO A 90 -13.13 -16.93 -2.07
N PHE A 91 -13.53 -15.66 -2.20
CA PHE A 91 -12.59 -14.55 -2.03
C PHE A 91 -11.90 -14.55 -0.66
N SER A 92 -12.56 -15.04 0.38
CA SER A 92 -12.02 -15.21 1.72
C SER A 92 -10.79 -16.12 1.76
N TYR A 93 -10.70 -17.11 0.88
CA TYR A 93 -9.51 -17.94 0.74
C TYR A 93 -8.32 -17.11 0.27
N LEU A 94 -8.50 -16.28 -0.77
CA LEU A 94 -7.43 -15.40 -1.25
C LEU A 94 -6.97 -14.44 -0.15
N ILE A 95 -7.91 -13.86 0.60
CA ILE A 95 -7.58 -12.95 1.70
C ILE A 95 -6.76 -13.66 2.78
N ARG A 96 -7.19 -14.85 3.23
CA ARG A 96 -6.49 -15.62 4.28
C ARG A 96 -5.10 -16.05 3.82
N ARG A 97 -5.00 -16.61 2.61
CA ARG A 97 -3.71 -16.98 2.02
C ARG A 97 -2.77 -15.77 1.93
N TYR A 98 -3.28 -14.60 1.53
CA TYR A 98 -2.48 -13.38 1.49
C TYR A 98 -2.01 -12.93 2.88
N LEU A 99 -2.88 -13.06 3.88
CA LEU A 99 -2.56 -12.75 5.28
C LEU A 99 -1.49 -13.66 5.86
N ASP A 100 -1.35 -14.88 5.34
CA ASP A 100 -0.40 -15.87 5.85
C ASP A 100 0.92 -15.83 5.08
N GLU A 101 0.87 -15.67 3.74
CA GLU A 101 2.06 -15.73 2.88
C GLU A 101 2.71 -14.35 2.66
N VAL A 102 1.92 -13.29 2.52
CA VAL A 102 2.40 -12.00 1.99
C VAL A 102 2.40 -10.91 3.05
N THR A 103 1.30 -10.75 3.78
CA THR A 103 1.16 -9.72 4.82
C THR A 103 2.28 -9.74 5.86
N PRO A 104 2.77 -10.89 6.38
CA PRO A 104 3.84 -10.92 7.39
C PRO A 104 5.16 -10.33 6.89
N LEU A 105 5.39 -10.34 5.58
CA LEU A 105 6.60 -9.79 4.97
C LEU A 105 6.59 -8.26 4.90
N LYS A 106 5.43 -7.61 5.11
CA LYS A 106 5.26 -6.17 4.97
C LYS A 106 5.45 -5.41 6.29
N LYS A 107 6.05 -4.22 6.23
CA LYS A 107 6.10 -3.27 7.37
C LYS A 107 4.70 -2.89 7.87
N SER A 108 3.69 -2.91 6.99
CA SER A 108 2.30 -2.59 7.32
C SER A 108 1.47 -3.81 7.77
N ALA A 109 2.11 -4.95 8.08
CA ALA A 109 1.45 -6.22 8.38
C ALA A 109 0.29 -6.09 9.37
N HIS A 110 0.52 -5.39 10.50
CA HIS A 110 -0.48 -5.23 11.55
C HIS A 110 -1.75 -4.54 11.06
N ASN A 111 -1.61 -3.38 10.41
CA ASN A 111 -2.74 -2.59 9.91
C ASN A 111 -3.44 -3.28 8.73
N GLU A 112 -2.68 -3.93 7.85
CA GLU A 112 -3.24 -4.71 6.74
C GLU A 112 -4.07 -5.89 7.27
N ARG A 113 -3.55 -6.62 8.27
CA ARG A 113 -4.27 -7.70 8.95
C ARG A 113 -5.57 -7.21 9.59
N LEU A 114 -5.53 -6.08 10.31
CA LEU A 114 -6.73 -5.50 10.92
C LEU A 114 -7.79 -5.17 9.87
N HIS A 115 -7.41 -4.54 8.76
CA HIS A 115 -8.35 -4.17 7.70
C HIS A 115 -8.95 -5.37 6.97
N LEU A 116 -8.13 -6.38 6.67
CA LEU A 116 -8.57 -7.57 5.96
C LEU A 116 -9.45 -8.47 6.84
N ASN A 117 -9.10 -8.64 8.11
CA ASN A 117 -9.94 -9.37 9.07
C ASN A 117 -11.29 -8.65 9.28
N ARG A 118 -11.29 -7.30 9.35
CA ARG A 118 -12.54 -6.54 9.36
C ARG A 118 -13.36 -6.79 8.10
N PHE A 119 -12.75 -6.80 6.91
CA PHE A 119 -13.48 -7.10 5.68
C PHE A 119 -14.14 -8.48 5.74
N LEU A 120 -13.43 -9.50 6.23
CA LEU A 120 -13.96 -10.85 6.39
C LEU A 120 -15.16 -10.91 7.36
N ALA A 121 -15.15 -10.07 8.41
CA ALA A 121 -16.19 -10.01 9.42
C ALA A 121 -17.41 -9.17 8.98
N ASP A 122 -17.18 -7.99 8.41
CA ASP A 122 -18.22 -7.02 8.04
C ASP A 122 -18.93 -7.40 6.73
N TYR A 123 -18.22 -8.07 5.80
CA TYR A 123 -18.74 -8.43 4.47
C TYR A 123 -18.67 -9.94 4.19
N PRO A 124 -19.27 -10.79 5.04
CA PRO A 124 -19.20 -12.24 4.86
C PRO A 124 -19.84 -12.70 3.54
N HIS A 125 -20.85 -11.99 3.05
CA HIS A 125 -21.50 -12.27 1.77
C HIS A 125 -20.55 -12.03 0.57
N LEU A 126 -19.70 -11.01 0.63
CA LEU A 126 -18.67 -10.75 -0.38
C LEU A 126 -17.47 -11.68 -0.22
N ALA A 127 -17.05 -11.92 1.02
CA ALA A 127 -15.92 -12.78 1.33
C ALA A 127 -16.19 -14.25 0.95
N ARG A 128 -17.43 -14.73 1.04
CA ARG A 128 -17.80 -16.09 0.63
C ARG A 128 -18.08 -16.23 -0.86
N LYS A 129 -18.20 -15.12 -1.59
CA LYS A 129 -18.50 -15.16 -3.03
C LYS A 129 -17.35 -15.85 -3.78
N PRO A 130 -17.64 -16.76 -4.72
CA PRO A 130 -16.62 -17.33 -5.59
C PRO A 130 -15.85 -16.24 -6.32
N VAL A 131 -14.52 -16.36 -6.40
CA VAL A 131 -13.67 -15.33 -7.02
C VAL A 131 -14.04 -15.11 -8.49
N SER A 132 -14.44 -16.17 -9.21
CA SER A 132 -14.95 -16.11 -10.58
C SER A 132 -16.20 -15.23 -10.74
N LYS A 133 -17.00 -15.10 -9.66
CA LYS A 133 -18.26 -14.34 -9.62
C LYS A 133 -18.12 -13.00 -8.90
N PHE A 134 -16.98 -12.73 -8.30
CA PHE A 134 -16.68 -11.46 -7.65
C PHE A 134 -16.33 -10.42 -8.72
N GLY A 135 -17.21 -9.46 -8.95
CA GLY A 135 -17.16 -8.55 -10.08
C GLY A 135 -17.31 -7.08 -9.70
N ARG A 136 -17.46 -6.24 -10.73
CA ARG A 136 -17.58 -4.77 -10.59
C ARG A 136 -18.69 -4.33 -9.64
N GLN A 137 -19.86 -4.96 -9.71
CA GLN A 137 -21.01 -4.61 -8.90
C GLN A 137 -20.75 -4.84 -7.41
N ASP A 138 -20.01 -5.90 -7.07
CA ASP A 138 -19.61 -6.19 -5.68
C ASP A 138 -18.67 -5.11 -5.13
N VAL A 139 -17.69 -4.70 -5.95
CA VAL A 139 -16.75 -3.62 -5.59
C VAL A 139 -17.48 -2.29 -5.41
N VAL A 140 -18.45 -1.97 -6.27
CA VAL A 140 -19.28 -0.76 -6.16
C VAL A 140 -20.11 -0.80 -4.89
N ALA A 141 -20.85 -1.89 -4.65
CA ALA A 141 -21.71 -2.03 -3.47
C ALA A 141 -20.89 -1.92 -2.17
N TRP A 142 -19.75 -2.61 -2.10
CA TRP A 142 -18.82 -2.49 -0.99
C TRP A 142 -18.32 -1.05 -0.81
N LYS A 143 -17.86 -0.42 -1.89
CA LYS A 143 -17.33 0.95 -1.87
C LYS A 143 -18.35 1.95 -1.36
N GLU A 144 -19.58 1.89 -1.86
CA GLU A 144 -20.65 2.84 -1.52
C GLU A 144 -21.05 2.70 -0.06
N HIS A 145 -21.33 1.48 0.40
CA HIS A 145 -21.59 1.22 1.80
C HIS A 145 -20.43 1.70 2.69
N ARG A 146 -19.20 1.32 2.34
CA ARG A 146 -18.02 1.67 3.14
C ARG A 146 -17.76 3.18 3.19
N SER A 147 -18.04 3.90 2.10
CA SER A 147 -17.90 5.35 2.04
C SER A 147 -18.89 6.09 2.95
N GLY A 148 -20.04 5.47 3.28
CA GLY A 148 -20.97 6.00 4.27
C GLY A 148 -20.55 5.78 5.73
N CYS A 149 -19.69 4.79 5.99
CA CYS A 149 -19.30 4.42 7.35
C CYS A 149 -17.97 5.03 7.83
N VAL A 150 -17.05 5.35 6.91
CA VAL A 150 -15.69 5.78 7.26
C VAL A 150 -15.15 6.89 6.35
N SER A 151 -14.08 7.52 6.82
CA SER A 151 -13.37 8.53 6.04
C SER A 151 -12.87 8.00 4.68
N PRO A 152 -12.84 8.83 3.62
CA PRO A 152 -12.36 8.44 2.29
C PRO A 152 -10.96 7.83 2.28
N ALA A 153 -10.08 8.30 3.16
CA ALA A 153 -8.73 7.76 3.32
C ALA A 153 -8.74 6.30 3.81
N THR A 154 -9.72 5.92 4.64
CA THR A 154 -9.88 4.54 5.12
C THR A 154 -10.36 3.64 3.99
N VAL A 155 -11.39 4.05 3.25
CA VAL A 155 -11.88 3.32 2.07
C VAL A 155 -10.74 3.09 1.07
N THR A 156 -9.94 4.13 0.81
CA THR A 156 -8.81 4.06 -0.13
C THR A 156 -7.72 3.07 0.32
N ARG A 157 -7.47 2.94 1.62
CA ARG A 157 -6.50 1.96 2.16
C ARG A 157 -7.03 0.54 2.03
N GLU A 158 -8.28 0.30 2.41
CA GLU A 158 -8.91 -1.01 2.26
C GLU A 158 -8.96 -1.43 0.78
N TRP A 159 -9.31 -0.49 -0.11
CA TRP A 159 -9.30 -0.69 -1.56
C TRP A 159 -7.96 -1.18 -2.06
N ASN A 160 -6.87 -0.54 -1.61
CA ASN A 160 -5.52 -0.95 -2.01
C ASN A 160 -5.20 -2.37 -1.58
N ASN A 161 -5.55 -2.74 -0.35
CA ASN A 161 -5.30 -4.08 0.16
C ASN A 161 -6.08 -5.13 -0.66
N LEU A 162 -7.38 -4.92 -0.88
CA LEU A 162 -8.23 -5.85 -1.63
C LEU A 162 -7.82 -5.94 -3.12
N SER A 163 -7.52 -4.80 -3.75
CA SER A 163 -7.03 -4.75 -5.13
C SER A 163 -5.66 -5.44 -5.28
N ALA A 164 -4.77 -5.30 -4.28
CA ALA A 164 -3.47 -5.96 -4.27
C ALA A 164 -3.62 -7.49 -4.16
N ILE A 165 -4.56 -7.99 -3.35
CA ILE A 165 -4.83 -9.42 -3.23
C ILE A 165 -5.26 -10.01 -4.57
N PHE A 166 -6.21 -9.37 -5.27
CA PHE A 166 -6.63 -9.80 -6.61
C PHE A 166 -5.46 -9.78 -7.61
N SER A 167 -4.63 -8.75 -7.57
CA SER A 167 -3.48 -8.64 -8.47
C SER A 167 -2.43 -9.70 -8.20
N TYR A 168 -2.13 -9.98 -6.92
CA TYR A 168 -1.18 -11.02 -6.51
C TYR A 168 -1.70 -12.42 -6.84
N ALA A 169 -3.00 -12.64 -6.64
CA ALA A 169 -3.65 -13.88 -7.02
C ALA A 169 -3.52 -14.18 -8.53
N GLN A 170 -3.63 -13.14 -9.36
CA GLN A 170 -3.48 -13.26 -10.81
C GLN A 170 -2.01 -13.47 -11.22
N LYS A 171 -1.08 -12.66 -10.68
CA LYS A 171 0.29 -12.59 -11.17
C LYS A 171 1.23 -13.59 -10.52
N ASP A 172 1.15 -13.72 -9.21
CA ASP A 172 2.10 -14.46 -8.40
C ASP A 172 1.59 -15.88 -8.10
N TRP A 173 0.28 -16.03 -7.83
CA TRP A 173 -0.33 -17.36 -7.67
C TRP A 173 -0.80 -17.99 -8.98
N GLY A 174 -0.74 -17.25 -10.10
CA GLY A 174 -1.10 -17.75 -11.43
C GLY A 174 -2.56 -18.17 -11.58
N LEU A 175 -3.47 -17.67 -10.73
CA LEU A 175 -4.89 -17.98 -10.87
C LEU A 175 -5.41 -17.35 -12.17
N PRO A 176 -6.21 -18.08 -12.97
CA PRO A 176 -6.64 -17.62 -14.28
C PRO A 176 -7.84 -16.65 -14.16
N LEU A 177 -7.65 -15.58 -13.39
CA LEU A 177 -8.63 -14.51 -13.22
C LEU A 177 -8.56 -13.59 -14.44
N PRO A 178 -9.68 -13.36 -15.15
CA PRO A 178 -9.65 -12.58 -16.39
C PRO A 178 -9.25 -11.13 -16.14
N GLU A 179 -9.82 -10.49 -15.11
CA GLU A 179 -9.52 -9.11 -14.74
C GLU A 179 -9.63 -8.91 -13.23
N ASN A 180 -8.94 -7.88 -12.72
CA ASN A 180 -9.13 -7.40 -11.36
C ASN A 180 -10.34 -6.45 -11.32
N PRO A 181 -11.45 -6.80 -10.64
CA PRO A 181 -12.66 -5.98 -10.63
C PRO A 181 -12.46 -4.61 -9.98
N PHE A 182 -11.45 -4.45 -9.12
CA PHE A 182 -11.09 -3.15 -8.55
C PHE A 182 -10.47 -2.21 -9.59
N HIS A 183 -9.83 -2.72 -10.64
CA HIS A 183 -9.29 -1.86 -11.71
C HIS A 183 -10.39 -1.35 -12.66
N MET A 184 -11.54 -2.03 -12.68
CA MET A 184 -12.65 -1.69 -13.56
C MET A 184 -13.66 -0.70 -12.94
N VAL A 185 -13.43 -0.26 -11.70
CA VAL A 185 -14.33 0.65 -10.97
C VAL A 185 -13.57 1.92 -10.61
N ARG A 186 -14.25 3.07 -10.77
CA ARG A 186 -13.67 4.36 -10.38
C ARG A 186 -13.40 4.37 -8.87
N ARG A 187 -12.12 4.57 -8.55
CA ARG A 187 -11.59 4.67 -7.20
C ARG A 187 -12.25 5.82 -6.42
N PRO A 188 -12.46 5.68 -5.10
CA PRO A 188 -12.86 6.80 -4.25
C PRO A 188 -11.92 7.99 -4.41
N LYS A 189 -12.47 9.21 -4.45
CA LYS A 189 -11.66 10.42 -4.38
C LYS A 189 -11.03 10.46 -2.98
N GLY A 190 -9.69 10.49 -2.94
CA GLY A 190 -8.96 10.66 -1.68
C GLY A 190 -9.31 11.99 -1.02
N ALA A 191 -9.13 12.07 0.30
CA ALA A 191 -9.19 13.35 0.99
C ALA A 191 -8.09 14.28 0.44
N ALA A 192 -8.39 15.58 0.38
CA ALA A 192 -7.38 16.57 0.04
C ALA A 192 -6.18 16.48 1.01
N PRO A 193 -4.94 16.67 0.53
CA PRO A 193 -3.80 16.82 1.42
C PRO A 193 -4.06 17.90 2.46
N ARG A 194 -3.60 17.69 3.70
CA ARG A 194 -3.69 18.71 4.75
C ARG A 194 -2.55 19.71 4.56
N ASN A 195 -2.87 21.00 4.60
CA ASN A 195 -1.92 22.11 4.53
C ASN A 195 -1.89 22.90 5.85
N GLN A 196 -1.84 22.17 6.98
CA GLN A 196 -1.95 22.75 8.32
C GLN A 196 -0.58 23.30 8.76
N ARG A 197 -0.50 24.61 8.97
CA ARG A 197 0.65 25.29 9.59
C ARG A 197 0.49 25.34 11.12
N ILE A 198 1.60 25.54 11.83
CA ILE A 198 1.62 25.66 13.29
C ILE A 198 2.28 27.01 13.65
N SER A 199 1.49 27.93 14.22
CA SER A 199 2.02 29.21 14.70
C SER A 199 2.90 29.03 15.95
N ALA A 200 3.71 30.05 16.27
CA ALA A 200 4.57 30.00 17.45
C ALA A 200 3.74 29.91 18.74
N GLU A 201 2.62 30.62 18.80
CA GLU A 201 1.69 30.65 19.93
C GLU A 201 1.02 29.29 20.12
N ALA A 202 0.57 28.66 19.02
CA ALA A 202 -0.01 27.33 19.06
C ALA A 202 1.01 26.27 19.49
N ALA A 203 2.25 26.37 19.00
CA ALA A 203 3.34 25.48 19.41
C ALA A 203 3.63 25.63 20.91
N GLN A 204 3.71 26.87 21.40
CA GLN A 204 3.95 27.17 22.81
C GLN A 204 2.82 26.63 23.70
N ALA A 205 1.55 26.90 23.35
CA ALA A 205 0.39 26.40 24.10
C ALA A 205 0.36 24.86 24.18
N ILE A 206 0.74 24.16 23.11
CA ILE A 206 0.86 22.69 23.10
C ILE A 206 1.97 22.22 24.05
N VAL A 207 3.13 22.87 24.04
CA VAL A 207 4.28 22.53 24.87
C VAL A 207 3.99 22.78 26.35
N GLU A 208 3.36 23.90 26.68
CA GLU A 208 2.90 24.23 28.03
C GLU A 208 1.86 23.22 28.53
N ALA A 209 0.88 22.84 27.71
CA ALA A 209 -0.13 21.86 28.07
C ALA A 209 0.46 20.44 28.30
N LEU A 210 1.58 20.13 27.64
CA LEU A 210 2.36 18.92 27.89
C LEU A 210 3.27 19.03 29.14
N GLY A 211 3.33 20.21 29.77
CA GLY A 211 4.04 20.46 31.03
C GLY A 211 5.54 20.61 30.88
N TYR A 212 6.02 21.12 29.74
CA TYR A 212 7.44 21.27 29.45
C TYR A 212 7.81 22.73 29.17
N ASP A 213 9.00 23.16 29.60
CA ASP A 213 9.50 24.53 29.43
C ASP A 213 10.52 24.68 28.28
N GLY A 214 10.95 23.56 27.68
CA GLY A 214 11.98 23.57 26.64
C GLY A 214 13.40 23.81 27.15
N GLN A 215 13.60 24.02 28.45
CA GLN A 215 14.89 24.43 29.02
C GLN A 215 15.56 23.32 29.84
N LYS A 216 14.78 22.43 30.45
CA LYS A 216 15.30 21.37 31.32
C LYS A 216 15.23 19.99 30.65
N PRO A 217 15.98 18.99 31.13
CA PRO A 217 15.81 17.61 30.67
C PRO A 217 14.40 17.09 30.96
N PRO A 218 13.68 16.53 29.95
CA PRO A 218 12.33 16.01 30.15
C PRO A 218 12.37 14.73 30.99
N LYS A 219 11.63 14.72 32.10
CA LYS A 219 11.57 13.59 33.04
C LYS A 219 10.39 12.68 32.73
N GLN A 220 9.21 13.28 32.54
CA GLN A 220 7.98 12.54 32.32
C GLN A 220 7.78 12.18 30.85
N GLN A 221 6.98 11.13 30.59
CA GLN A 221 6.64 10.73 29.22
C GLN A 221 5.96 11.86 28.42
N ARG A 222 5.12 12.69 29.06
CA ARG A 222 4.48 13.85 28.40
C ARG A 222 5.47 14.95 28.02
N GLU A 223 6.47 15.21 28.87
CA GLU A 223 7.52 16.20 28.60
C GLU A 223 8.42 15.72 27.45
N LYS A 224 8.71 14.42 27.38
CA LYS A 224 9.40 13.81 26.24
C LYS A 224 8.62 13.97 24.93
N VAL A 225 7.28 13.95 24.98
CA VAL A 225 6.44 14.25 23.81
C VAL A 225 6.53 15.72 23.42
N ALA A 226 6.57 16.65 24.37
CA ALA A 226 6.79 18.07 24.10
C ALA A 226 8.15 18.32 23.45
N TRP A 227 9.20 17.70 24.00
CA TRP A 227 10.54 17.72 23.41
C TRP A 227 10.53 17.18 21.98
N ALA A 228 9.90 16.02 21.75
CA ALA A 228 9.81 15.42 20.42
C ALA A 228 9.03 16.31 19.43
N PHE A 229 8.01 17.03 19.90
CA PHE A 229 7.24 17.97 19.11
C PHE A 229 8.11 19.16 18.65
N LEU A 230 8.85 19.79 19.57
CA LEU A 230 9.80 20.86 19.25
C LEU A 230 10.89 20.37 18.30
N PHE A 231 11.50 19.22 18.60
CA PHE A 231 12.53 18.64 17.76
C PHE A 231 12.04 18.29 16.35
N ALA A 232 10.78 17.86 16.21
CA ALA A 232 10.17 17.60 14.90
C ALA A 232 9.98 18.88 14.06
N ILE A 233 9.63 20.00 14.71
CA ILE A 233 9.51 21.32 14.05
C ILE A 233 10.86 21.81 13.52
N GLU A 234 11.97 21.49 14.20
CA GLU A 234 13.31 21.90 13.78
C GLU A 234 13.93 21.01 12.70
N THR A 235 13.57 19.72 12.67
CA THR A 235 14.29 18.72 11.86
C THR A 235 13.48 18.13 10.71
N ALA A 236 12.17 18.38 10.67
CA ALA A 236 11.23 17.74 9.76
C ALA A 236 11.20 16.19 9.85
N MET A 237 11.80 15.61 10.89
CA MET A 237 11.84 14.16 11.06
C MET A 237 10.44 13.60 11.34
N ARG A 238 10.18 12.38 10.86
CA ARG A 238 8.95 11.66 11.21
C ARG A 238 9.02 11.23 12.67
N CYS A 239 7.87 11.18 13.35
CA CYS A 239 7.78 10.73 14.74
C CYS A 239 8.49 9.37 14.98
N GLY A 240 8.31 8.42 14.07
CA GLY A 240 8.97 7.12 14.14
C GLY A 240 10.49 7.16 14.01
N GLU A 241 11.03 8.15 13.27
CA GLU A 241 12.47 8.38 13.15
C GLU A 241 13.01 8.98 14.44
N ILE A 242 12.32 9.99 15.00
CA ILE A 242 12.69 10.63 16.28
C ILE A 242 12.70 9.61 17.43
N CYS A 243 11.67 8.75 17.51
CA CYS A 243 11.56 7.75 18.57
C CYS A 243 12.66 6.67 18.51
N LYS A 244 13.26 6.45 17.34
CA LYS A 244 14.29 5.43 17.10
C LYS A 244 15.71 5.98 17.05
N LEU A 245 15.88 7.30 17.01
CA LEU A 245 17.16 7.96 16.91
C LEU A 245 18.05 7.58 18.10
N THR A 246 19.28 7.17 17.82
CA THR A 246 20.28 6.80 18.83
C THR A 246 21.39 7.85 18.90
N ALA A 247 22.20 7.82 19.95
CA ALA A 247 23.35 8.72 20.09
C ALA A 247 24.38 8.55 18.95
N GLU A 248 24.56 7.32 18.45
CA GLU A 248 25.51 7.02 17.37
C GLU A 248 25.11 7.62 16.02
N ASP A 249 23.83 7.89 15.84
CA ASP A 249 23.23 8.47 14.63
C ASP A 249 23.46 9.98 14.56
N VAL A 250 23.91 10.63 15.65
CA VAL A 250 24.07 12.08 15.72
C VAL A 250 25.54 12.45 15.87
N ARG A 251 26.12 13.07 14.85
CA ARG A 251 27.52 13.54 14.85
C ARG A 251 27.65 14.78 13.97
N ASP A 252 28.60 15.64 14.30
CA ASP A 252 29.00 16.79 13.46
C ASP A 252 27.82 17.68 13.00
N GLY A 253 26.82 17.85 13.87
CA GLY A 253 25.63 18.66 13.57
C GLY A 253 24.66 18.02 12.57
N ILE A 254 24.75 16.71 12.35
CA ILE A 254 23.91 15.95 11.44
C ILE A 254 23.29 14.76 12.18
N ALA A 255 22.04 14.46 11.87
CA ALA A 255 21.40 13.18 12.22
C ALA A 255 21.34 12.26 11.00
N HIS A 256 21.91 11.06 11.12
CA HIS A 256 21.88 10.00 10.13
C HIS A 256 20.66 9.10 10.38
N LEU A 257 19.66 9.20 9.51
CA LEU A 257 18.46 8.39 9.62
C LEU A 257 18.64 7.12 8.80
N ARG A 258 19.01 6.06 9.52
CA ARG A 258 19.13 4.71 8.97
C ARG A 258 17.73 4.13 8.79
N ASP A 259 17.32 3.89 7.55
CA ASP A 259 16.16 3.01 7.29
C ASP A 259 16.68 1.68 6.79
N THR A 260 16.84 0.73 7.71
CA THR A 260 17.01 -0.65 7.30
C THR A 260 15.74 -1.05 6.54
N LYS A 261 15.90 -1.41 5.25
CA LYS A 261 14.93 -2.19 4.47
C LYS A 261 13.91 -1.38 3.63
N ASN A 262 14.33 -0.45 2.75
CA ASN A 262 13.63 0.08 1.53
C ASN A 262 13.43 1.61 1.43
N GLY A 263 14.04 2.38 2.33
CA GLY A 263 14.24 3.83 2.17
C GLY A 263 15.73 4.12 1.92
N ASP A 264 16.03 5.22 1.24
CA ASP A 264 17.42 5.68 1.17
C ASP A 264 17.76 6.29 2.53
N ASP A 265 18.89 5.88 3.09
CA ASP A 265 19.50 6.57 4.22
C ASP A 265 19.61 8.06 3.88
N ARG A 266 19.31 8.90 4.87
CA ARG A 266 19.41 10.34 4.67
C ARG A 266 20.01 11.04 5.87
N PHE A 267 20.64 12.15 5.56
CA PHE A 267 21.24 13.04 6.53
C PHE A 267 20.33 14.25 6.73
N VAL A 268 20.03 14.55 7.99
CA VAL A 268 19.24 15.71 8.38
C VAL A 268 20.17 16.69 9.11
N PRO A 269 20.41 17.89 8.56
CA PRO A 269 21.18 18.90 9.25
C PRO A 269 20.42 19.38 10.48
N LEU A 270 21.13 19.56 11.60
CA LEU A 270 20.56 20.01 12.86
C LEU A 270 20.73 21.52 12.98
N SER A 271 19.63 22.25 13.18
CA SER A 271 19.65 23.67 13.52
C SER A 271 20.34 23.89 14.88
N PRO A 272 20.78 25.12 15.20
CA PRO A 272 21.26 25.45 16.55
C PRO A 272 20.28 25.04 17.65
N GLU A 273 18.99 25.25 17.42
CA GLU A 273 17.93 24.87 18.35
C GLU A 273 17.76 23.35 18.46
N ALA A 274 17.82 22.61 17.34
CA ALA A 274 17.81 21.15 17.37
C ALA A 274 18.99 20.59 18.19
N ARG A 275 20.18 21.17 18.07
CA ARG A 275 21.36 20.79 18.86
C ARG A 275 21.19 21.11 20.34
N ARG A 276 20.63 22.27 20.67
CA ARG A 276 20.29 22.66 22.06
C ARG A 276 19.32 21.66 22.68
N LEU A 277 18.26 21.28 21.96
CA LEU A 277 17.30 20.28 22.41
C LEU A 277 17.95 18.91 22.64
N LEU A 278 18.81 18.46 21.72
CA LEU A 278 19.52 17.17 21.88
C LEU A 278 20.40 17.13 23.13
N ALA A 279 21.01 18.26 23.52
CA ALA A 279 21.82 18.34 24.74
C ALA A 279 21.00 18.12 26.03
N LEU A 280 19.67 18.26 25.97
CA LEU A 280 18.77 18.10 27.12
C LEU A 280 18.28 16.66 27.32
N VAL A 281 18.58 15.72 26.42
CA VAL A 281 17.97 14.39 26.46
C VAL A 281 18.97 13.26 26.18
N GLY A 282 18.75 12.10 26.80
CA GLY A 282 19.41 10.86 26.40
C GLY A 282 18.68 10.22 25.22
N LEU A 283 19.44 9.74 24.23
CA LEU A 283 18.92 8.94 23.12
C LEU A 283 19.21 7.45 23.33
N PRO A 284 18.27 6.55 22.99
CA PRO A 284 16.94 6.82 22.43
C PRO A 284 16.00 7.47 23.44
N LEU A 285 15.04 8.28 22.94
CA LEU A 285 14.14 9.08 23.77
C LEU A 285 13.32 8.25 24.79
N GLY A 286 13.09 6.97 24.50
CA GLY A 286 12.34 6.05 25.37
C GLY A 286 10.84 6.30 25.34
N VAL A 287 10.31 6.73 24.19
CA VAL A 287 8.88 6.86 23.89
C VAL A 287 8.58 6.17 22.55
N THR A 288 7.42 5.53 22.44
CA THR A 288 6.99 4.91 21.18
C THR A 288 6.12 5.86 20.36
N PRO A 289 6.05 5.71 19.02
CA PRO A 289 5.18 6.57 18.20
C PRO A 289 3.70 6.52 18.60
N ALA A 290 3.22 5.36 19.04
CA ALA A 290 1.86 5.20 19.55
C ALA A 290 1.65 5.99 20.85
N ARG A 291 2.65 6.00 21.74
CA ARG A 291 2.61 6.79 22.98
C ARG A 291 2.66 8.29 22.68
N VAL A 292 3.47 8.71 21.71
CA VAL A 292 3.53 10.10 21.25
C VAL A 292 2.16 10.56 20.75
N ASP A 293 1.53 9.81 19.84
CA ASP A 293 0.20 10.16 19.31
C ASP A 293 -0.87 10.20 20.41
N ALA A 294 -0.86 9.23 21.33
CA ALA A 294 -1.83 9.17 22.43
C ALA A 294 -1.70 10.35 23.41
N LEU A 295 -0.48 10.65 23.89
CA LEU A 295 -0.25 11.74 24.83
C LEU A 295 -0.44 13.10 24.16
N PHE A 296 0.04 13.28 22.92
CA PHE A 296 -0.19 14.51 22.17
C PHE A 296 -1.68 14.82 22.03
N ARG A 297 -2.50 13.82 21.67
CA ARG A 297 -3.95 14.00 21.56
C ARG A 297 -4.64 14.29 22.89
N LYS A 298 -4.15 13.69 23.98
CA LYS A 298 -4.72 13.83 25.33
C LYS A 298 -4.46 15.21 25.91
N TYR A 299 -3.24 15.74 25.74
CA TYR A 299 -2.82 16.96 26.42
C TYR A 299 -2.88 18.21 25.55
N ARG A 300 -2.92 18.10 24.22
CA ARG A 300 -3.09 19.30 23.37
C ARG A 300 -4.38 20.05 23.77
N PRO A 301 -4.37 21.39 23.76
CA PRO A 301 -5.56 22.17 24.03
C PRO A 301 -6.72 21.83 23.07
N ALA A 302 -7.96 21.95 23.55
CA ALA A 302 -9.15 21.54 22.81
C ALA A 302 -9.36 22.40 21.56
N GLU A 303 -9.07 23.70 21.65
CA GLU A 303 -9.06 24.68 20.57
C GLU A 303 -8.01 24.34 19.48
N LEU A 304 -6.96 23.60 19.84
CA LEU A 304 -5.92 23.11 18.92
C LEU A 304 -6.14 21.64 18.50
N ALA A 305 -7.34 21.09 18.69
CA ALA A 305 -7.65 19.70 18.31
C ALA A 305 -7.46 19.41 16.80
N HIS A 306 -7.51 20.45 15.97
CA HIS A 306 -7.26 20.37 14.54
C HIS A 306 -5.77 20.13 14.22
N ILE A 307 -4.84 20.44 15.11
CA ILE A 307 -3.39 20.18 14.97
C ILE A 307 -3.07 18.74 15.35
N ARG A 308 -2.26 18.09 14.52
CA ARG A 308 -1.74 16.73 14.72
C ARG A 308 -0.23 16.79 14.86
N PHE A 309 0.35 15.82 15.55
CA PHE A 309 1.81 15.71 15.65
C PHE A 309 2.48 15.68 14.26
N HIS A 310 1.86 15.03 13.28
CA HIS A 310 2.41 14.96 11.92
C HIS A 310 2.46 16.34 11.21
N ASP A 311 1.66 17.32 11.64
CA ASP A 311 1.68 18.66 11.06
C ASP A 311 3.00 19.40 11.38
N THR A 312 3.76 18.96 12.41
CA THR A 312 5.13 19.47 12.70
C THR A 312 6.08 19.32 11.54
N ARG A 313 6.00 18.20 10.82
CA ARG A 313 6.84 17.96 9.64
C ARG A 313 6.48 18.93 8.52
N HIS A 314 5.20 19.26 8.38
CA HIS A 314 4.76 20.23 7.37
C HIS A 314 5.26 21.63 7.72
N GLU A 315 5.12 22.04 8.99
CA GLU A 315 5.68 23.30 9.49
C GLU A 315 7.19 23.37 9.29
N ALA A 316 7.93 22.33 9.68
CA ALA A 316 9.38 22.25 9.55
C ALA A 316 9.85 22.42 8.10
N LEU A 317 9.22 21.71 7.17
CA LEU A 317 9.57 21.82 5.74
C LEU A 317 9.26 23.19 5.16
N SER A 318 8.18 23.83 5.64
CA SER A 318 7.84 25.18 5.23
C SER A 318 8.88 26.20 5.72
N ARG A 319 9.37 26.06 6.96
CA ARG A 319 10.47 26.88 7.51
C ARG A 319 11.80 26.61 6.81
N MET A 320 12.08 25.34 6.51
CA MET A 320 13.31 24.96 5.80
C MET A 320 13.32 25.47 4.36
N ALA A 321 12.18 25.49 3.66
CA ALA A 321 12.09 26.01 2.29
C ALA A 321 12.49 27.48 2.18
N GLN A 322 12.33 28.27 3.25
CA GLN A 322 12.79 29.67 3.31
C GLN A 322 14.32 29.81 3.44
N LYS A 323 15.00 28.76 3.91
CA LYS A 323 16.46 28.75 4.17
C LYS A 323 17.25 27.92 3.15
N VAL A 324 16.59 26.91 2.57
CA VAL A 324 17.18 25.97 1.61
C VAL A 324 16.57 26.27 0.25
N HIS A 325 17.21 27.18 -0.47
CA HIS A 325 16.73 27.65 -1.78
C HIS A 325 16.81 26.58 -2.88
N ASN A 326 17.59 25.51 -2.70
CA ASN A 326 17.64 24.40 -3.65
C ASN A 326 16.59 23.32 -3.29
N PRO A 327 15.54 23.12 -4.11
CA PRO A 327 14.50 22.14 -3.84
C PRO A 327 15.01 20.69 -3.81
N MET A 328 16.09 20.37 -4.53
CA MET A 328 16.71 19.05 -4.54
C MET A 328 17.41 18.74 -3.21
N THR A 329 18.08 19.75 -2.64
CA THR A 329 18.68 19.65 -1.31
C THR A 329 17.60 19.43 -0.25
N LEU A 330 16.50 20.18 -0.34
CA LEU A 330 15.36 19.99 0.55
C LEU A 330 14.72 18.60 0.35
N ALA A 331 14.65 18.07 -0.87
CA ALA A 331 14.18 16.71 -1.16
C ALA A 331 15.04 15.65 -0.47
N LYS A 332 16.37 15.80 -0.52
CA LYS A 332 17.32 14.90 0.15
C LYS A 332 17.19 14.95 1.67
N ILE A 333 17.12 16.15 2.27
CA ILE A 333 16.95 16.33 3.72
C ILE A 333 15.62 15.73 4.19
N SER A 334 14.54 16.06 3.48
CA SER A 334 13.20 15.63 3.85
C SER A 334 12.94 14.15 3.52
N GLY A 335 13.67 13.56 2.59
CA GLY A 335 13.45 12.19 2.12
C GLY A 335 12.22 12.04 1.22
N HIS A 336 11.89 13.06 0.43
CA HIS A 336 10.86 12.95 -0.62
C HIS A 336 11.51 12.46 -1.91
N LYS A 337 11.01 11.34 -2.44
CA LYS A 337 11.46 10.80 -3.74
C LYS A 337 10.91 11.61 -4.92
N ASP A 338 9.69 12.11 -4.80
CA ASP A 338 9.06 12.98 -5.79
C ASP A 338 9.18 14.45 -5.36
N VAL A 339 10.01 15.19 -6.08
CA VAL A 339 10.28 16.62 -5.84
C VAL A 339 9.03 17.48 -6.09
N LYS A 340 8.08 17.02 -6.91
CA LYS A 340 6.81 17.74 -7.16
C LYS A 340 6.02 17.97 -5.88
N ILE A 341 6.15 17.07 -4.89
CA ILE A 341 5.53 17.26 -3.58
C ILE A 341 6.08 18.51 -2.91
N LEU A 342 7.40 18.73 -3.00
CA LEU A 342 8.03 19.91 -2.42
C LEU A 342 7.65 21.18 -3.14
N LEU A 343 7.74 21.16 -4.47
CA LEU A 343 7.42 22.31 -5.31
C LEU A 343 5.98 22.78 -5.13
N ASN A 344 5.02 21.86 -5.09
CA ASN A 344 3.60 22.24 -5.06
C ASN A 344 3.08 22.59 -3.65
N THR A 345 3.83 22.28 -2.59
CA THR A 345 3.32 22.34 -1.21
C THR A 345 4.14 23.27 -0.31
N TYR A 346 5.47 23.26 -0.45
CA TYR A 346 6.37 23.93 0.49
C TYR A 346 7.17 25.06 -0.15
N TYR A 347 7.46 24.95 -1.45
CA TYR A 347 8.24 25.93 -2.19
C TYR A 347 7.29 26.82 -3.01
N ASN A 348 6.74 27.85 -2.37
CA ASN A 348 5.87 28.86 -3.01
C ASN A 348 6.53 30.24 -2.95
N PRO A 349 7.65 30.48 -3.68
CA PRO A 349 8.26 31.80 -3.73
C PRO A 349 7.23 32.81 -4.24
N GLN A 350 7.08 33.93 -3.54
CA GLN A 350 6.28 35.04 -4.03
C GLN A 350 7.03 35.77 -5.16
N GLY A 351 6.33 36.53 -6.00
CA GLY A 351 6.97 37.27 -7.09
C GLY A 351 8.07 38.23 -6.62
N GLU A 352 7.93 38.74 -5.40
CA GLU A 352 8.92 39.58 -4.71
C GLU A 352 10.18 38.80 -4.33
N ASP A 353 10.06 37.52 -3.93
CA ASP A 353 11.20 36.64 -3.63
C ASP A 353 12.01 36.28 -4.89
N LEU A 354 11.44 36.49 -6.07
CA LEU A 354 12.08 36.26 -7.37
C LEU A 354 12.76 37.52 -7.93
N ALA A 355 12.41 38.70 -7.42
CA ALA A 355 13.01 39.96 -7.84
C ALA A 355 14.47 40.02 -7.37
N GLY A 356 15.39 40.40 -8.27
CA GLY A 356 16.82 40.50 -7.95
C GLY A 356 17.58 39.16 -7.90
N LEU A 357 16.98 38.02 -8.27
CA LEU A 357 17.72 36.75 -8.41
C LEU A 357 18.58 36.69 -9.68
N LEU A 358 18.34 37.58 -10.65
CA LEU A 358 19.05 37.66 -11.93
C LEU A 358 19.88 38.95 -12.07
N ASP A 359 19.84 39.82 -11.06
CA ASP A 359 20.66 41.02 -10.94
C ASP A 359 21.85 40.72 -10.03
#